data_AF-A0A8T4MJW4-F1
#
_entry.id   AF-A0A8T4MJW4-F1
#
_cell.length_a   1.000
_cell.length_b   1.000
_cell.length_c   1.000
_cell.angle_alpha   90.00
_cell.angle_beta   90.00
_cell.angle_gamma   90.00
#
_symmetry.space_group_name_H-M   'P 1'
#
loop_
_entity.id
_entity.type
_entity.pdbx_description
1 polymer ?
#
loop_
_entity_poly.entity_id
_entity_poly.type
_entity_poly.pdbx_seq_one_letter_code
_entity_poly.pdbx_strand_id
1 'polypeptide(L)'
;MQEKLLKKIISEYAGMDAEKIVDLLYNKQNVNEFLIAKRLNLTINQTRNMLYKLADSGLVQFIRKKDKKKGGWYTYFWTLKVKRCLLKYKERLLEESRKLEEQLKKRQKERFYYSPSADLEYTEEEAILNDYVCPETGEVLQLKNNLPEVEKIKNEIKEIEKQVLVIDVDVAEIEAKEGKVKEKRLKEEKKQKEEERRLRKVQRDKEKAKEAKKLKKKPQEKKRQKTKGKKKKAGKKTIKKKNSPKHKAIKKHSKKNSPKHKAIKKFSKKKTMSKK
;
A
#
# COMPACT_ATOMS: atom_id res chain seq x y z
N MET A 1 -16.23 10.24 17.38
CA MET A 1 -16.46 8.79 17.21
C MET A 1 -15.26 8.10 16.60
N GLN A 2 -14.85 8.50 15.38
CA GLN A 2 -13.73 7.89 14.68
C GLN A 2 -12.41 7.85 15.48
N GLU A 3 -11.95 8.97 16.08
CA GLU A 3 -10.67 8.97 16.81
C GLU A 3 -10.59 7.95 17.95
N LYS A 4 -11.64 7.82 18.78
CA LYS A 4 -11.67 6.85 19.88
C LYS A 4 -11.62 5.41 19.36
N LEU A 5 -12.35 5.12 18.29
CA LEU A 5 -12.37 3.81 17.66
C LEU A 5 -11.03 3.48 17.01
N LEU A 6 -10.38 4.46 16.34
CA LEU A 6 -9.04 4.29 15.81
C LEU A 6 -7.98 4.05 16.89
N LYS A 7 -8.09 4.71 18.05
CA LYS A 7 -7.20 4.46 19.20
C LYS A 7 -7.32 3.01 19.66
N LYS A 8 -8.55 2.52 19.84
CA LYS A 8 -8.82 1.12 20.22
C LYS A 8 -8.24 0.12 19.22
N ILE A 9 -8.45 0.35 17.92
CA ILE A 9 -7.88 -0.50 16.88
C ILE A 9 -6.35 -0.51 16.98
N ILE A 10 -5.74 0.67 17.10
CA ILE A 10 -4.28 0.79 17.09
C ILE A 10 -3.64 0.24 18.37
N SER A 11 -4.29 0.35 19.53
CA SER A 11 -3.80 -0.28 20.76
C SER A 11 -3.88 -1.80 20.74
N GLU A 12 -4.92 -2.38 20.12
CA GLU A 12 -5.01 -3.82 19.89
C GLU A 12 -3.82 -4.35 19.07
N TYR A 13 -3.34 -3.61 18.05
CA TYR A 13 -2.25 -4.07 17.18
C TYR A 13 -0.83 -3.74 17.67
N ALA A 14 -0.62 -2.55 18.24
CA ALA A 14 0.70 -2.03 18.55
C ALA A 14 0.92 -1.68 20.02
N GLY A 15 -0.06 -1.96 20.89
CA GLY A 15 -0.01 -1.71 22.33
C GLY A 15 -0.48 -0.31 22.73
N MET A 16 -0.61 -0.08 24.04
CA MET A 16 -1.16 1.16 24.61
C MET A 16 -0.41 2.43 24.18
N ASP A 17 0.91 2.34 24.01
CA ASP A 17 1.74 3.48 23.59
C ASP A 17 1.39 3.98 22.18
N ALA A 18 0.81 3.12 21.34
CA ALA A 18 0.45 3.44 19.98
C ALA A 18 -0.82 4.31 19.87
N GLU A 19 -1.63 4.44 20.92
CA GLU A 19 -2.83 5.29 20.88
C GLU A 19 -2.49 6.76 20.60
N LYS A 20 -1.37 7.23 21.17
CA LYS A 20 -0.86 8.59 20.98
C LYS A 20 -0.40 8.83 19.54
N ILE A 21 -0.08 7.78 18.77
CA ILE A 21 0.23 7.91 17.34
C ILE A 21 -1.00 8.38 16.56
N VAL A 22 -2.20 7.98 16.99
CA VAL A 22 -3.46 8.39 16.35
C VAL A 22 -3.62 9.90 16.44
N ASP A 23 -3.39 10.50 17.61
CA ASP A 23 -3.50 11.95 17.81
C ASP A 23 -2.52 12.74 16.92
N LEU A 24 -1.38 12.13 16.60
CA LEU A 24 -0.34 12.75 15.77
C LEU A 24 -0.59 12.58 14.28
N LEU A 25 -1.18 11.45 13.86
CA LEU A 25 -1.40 11.12 12.46
C LEU A 25 -2.82 11.40 11.96
N TYR A 26 -3.80 11.56 12.85
CA TYR A 26 -5.18 11.83 12.47
C TYR A 26 -5.26 13.18 11.74
N ASN A 27 -5.93 13.18 10.58
CA ASN A 27 -6.02 14.30 9.63
C ASN A 27 -4.70 14.86 9.08
N LYS A 28 -3.54 14.23 9.36
CA LYS A 28 -2.24 14.65 8.84
C LYS A 28 -1.69 13.61 7.87
N GLN A 29 -0.99 14.11 6.86
CA GLN A 29 -0.31 13.26 5.87
C GLN A 29 1.18 13.53 5.91
N ASN A 30 1.98 12.48 5.70
CA ASN A 30 3.43 12.54 5.63
C ASN A 30 4.08 13.17 6.87
N VAL A 31 3.79 12.60 8.05
CA VAL A 31 4.42 13.01 9.30
C VAL A 31 5.79 12.34 9.45
N ASN A 32 6.81 13.10 9.85
CA ASN A 32 8.16 12.59 10.01
C ASN A 32 8.29 11.69 11.25
N GLU A 33 8.95 10.53 11.10
CA GLU A 33 9.22 9.58 12.20
C GLU A 33 9.92 10.22 13.42
N PHE A 34 10.83 11.18 13.20
CA PHE A 34 11.52 11.88 14.30
C PHE A 34 10.57 12.76 15.11
N LEU A 35 9.59 13.37 14.45
CA LEU A 35 8.58 14.19 15.12
C LEU A 35 7.65 13.31 15.96
N ILE A 36 7.28 12.14 15.43
CA ILE A 36 6.48 11.15 16.14
C ILE A 36 7.22 10.70 17.41
N ALA A 37 8.48 10.28 17.29
CA ALA A 37 9.29 9.84 18.43
C ALA A 37 9.41 10.92 19.52
N LYS A 38 9.68 12.18 19.11
CA LYS A 38 9.78 13.32 20.02
C LYS A 38 8.46 13.61 20.75
N ARG A 39 7.32 13.48 20.08
CA ARG A 39 6.00 13.73 20.68
C ARG A 39 5.54 12.60 21.60
N LEU A 40 5.97 11.37 21.33
CA LEU A 40 5.68 10.21 22.17
C LEU A 40 6.61 10.08 23.37
N ASN A 41 7.70 10.86 23.43
CA ASN A 41 8.80 10.69 24.39
C ASN A 41 9.39 9.27 24.37
N LEU A 42 9.49 8.68 23.18
CA LEU A 42 10.06 7.34 22.96
C LEU A 42 11.32 7.41 22.12
N THR A 43 12.16 6.39 22.23
CA THR A 43 13.32 6.25 21.35
C THR A 43 12.86 6.04 19.90
N ILE A 44 13.70 6.43 18.95
CA ILE A 44 13.37 6.25 17.53
C ILE A 44 13.20 4.78 17.14
N ASN A 45 13.95 3.89 17.80
CA ASN A 45 13.86 2.45 17.54
C ASN A 45 12.52 1.87 18.04
N GLN A 46 12.08 2.24 19.24
CA GLN A 46 10.75 1.86 19.74
C GLN A 46 9.64 2.39 18.81
N THR A 47 9.76 3.66 18.40
CA THR A 47 8.79 4.29 17.49
C THR A 47 8.73 3.57 16.15
N ARG A 48 9.89 3.23 15.56
CA ARG A 48 9.96 2.46 14.31
C ARG A 48 9.36 1.07 14.45
N ASN A 49 9.66 0.35 15.53
CA ASN A 49 9.09 -0.98 15.76
C ASN A 49 7.57 -0.94 15.83
N MET A 50 6.98 0.06 16.51
CA MET A 50 5.53 0.24 16.52
C MET A 50 4.99 0.59 15.13
N LEU A 51 5.63 1.52 14.42
CA LEU A 51 5.20 1.94 13.08
C LEU A 51 5.31 0.80 12.06
N TYR A 52 6.30 -0.08 12.17
CA TYR A 52 6.42 -1.27 11.32
C TYR A 52 5.32 -2.29 11.60
N LYS A 53 5.00 -2.58 12.87
CA LYS A 53 3.84 -3.43 13.21
C LYS A 53 2.52 -2.89 12.63
N LEU A 54 2.33 -1.57 12.68
CA LEU A 54 1.18 -0.89 12.07
C LEU A 54 1.22 -0.88 10.54
N ALA A 55 2.42 -0.92 9.93
CA ALA A 55 2.59 -1.03 8.49
C ALA A 55 2.28 -2.43 7.97
N ASP A 56 2.73 -3.46 8.70
CA ASP A 56 2.53 -4.87 8.35
C ASP A 56 1.04 -5.24 8.37
N SER A 57 0.29 -4.68 9.32
CA SER A 57 -1.18 -4.77 9.37
C SER A 57 -1.90 -3.89 8.34
N GLY A 58 -1.16 -3.05 7.59
CA GLY A 58 -1.69 -2.20 6.53
C GLY A 58 -2.43 -0.95 7.01
N LEU A 59 -2.35 -0.62 8.30
CA LEU A 59 -3.01 0.51 8.95
C LEU A 59 -2.32 1.83 8.60
N VAL A 60 -1.00 1.80 8.43
CA VAL A 60 -0.18 2.98 8.11
C VAL A 60 0.60 2.75 6.82
N GLN A 61 0.74 3.80 6.02
CA GLN A 61 1.62 3.81 4.84
C GLN A 61 2.82 4.74 5.11
N PHE A 62 3.99 4.34 4.64
CA PHE A 62 5.17 5.18 4.64
C PHE A 62 5.63 5.55 3.23
N ILE A 63 6.30 6.70 3.12
CA ILE A 63 7.01 7.16 1.94
C ILE A 63 8.43 7.52 2.39
N ARG A 64 9.43 7.04 1.63
CA ARG A 64 10.82 7.45 1.83
C ARG A 64 11.15 8.63 0.92
N LYS A 65 11.75 9.68 1.47
CA LYS A 65 12.26 10.81 0.70
C LYS A 65 13.76 10.95 0.93
N LYS A 66 14.52 11.14 -0.15
CA LYS A 66 15.95 11.42 -0.08
C LYS A 66 16.15 12.90 0.21
N ASP A 67 16.91 13.21 1.25
CA ASP A 67 17.23 14.59 1.58
C ASP A 67 18.39 15.10 0.70
N LYS A 68 18.07 16.04 -0.20
CA LYS A 68 19.08 16.64 -1.10
C LYS A 68 20.05 17.58 -0.38
N LYS A 69 19.66 18.14 0.77
CA LYS A 69 20.46 19.14 1.52
C LYS A 69 21.47 18.54 2.49
N LYS A 70 21.17 17.41 3.11
CA LYS A 70 21.99 16.81 4.16
C LYS A 70 22.69 15.53 3.66
N GLY A 71 23.37 15.56 2.52
CA GLY A 71 24.23 14.44 2.11
C GLY A 71 23.55 13.12 1.71
N GLY A 72 22.22 13.08 1.51
CA GLY A 72 21.55 11.95 0.87
C GLY A 72 20.92 10.89 1.77
N TRP A 73 20.78 11.12 3.08
CA TRP A 73 20.02 10.23 3.97
C TRP A 73 18.54 10.11 3.56
N TYR A 74 17.92 8.98 3.90
CA TYR A 74 16.49 8.77 3.72
C TYR A 74 15.72 9.12 5.00
N THR A 75 14.64 9.87 4.86
CA THR A 75 13.68 10.11 5.93
C THR A 75 12.36 9.43 5.60
N TYR A 76 11.79 8.76 6.59
CA TYR A 76 10.49 8.10 6.49
C TYR A 76 9.38 9.04 6.93
N PHE A 77 8.37 9.16 6.06
CA PHE A 77 7.15 9.91 6.30
C PHE A 77 5.98 8.96 6.37
N TRP A 78 5.19 9.07 7.44
CA TRP A 78 4.12 8.15 7.78
C TRP A 78 2.76 8.82 7.59
N THR A 79 1.79 8.05 7.11
CA THR A 79 0.41 8.49 6.88
C THR A 79 -0.54 7.40 7.32
N LEU A 80 -1.48 7.74 8.19
CA LEU A 80 -2.51 6.82 8.68
C LEU A 80 -3.60 6.62 7.63
N LYS A 81 -3.94 5.36 7.33
CA LYS A 81 -5.02 5.02 6.41
C LYS A 81 -6.30 4.69 7.16
N VAL A 82 -7.02 5.74 7.57
CA VAL A 82 -8.27 5.63 8.34
C VAL A 82 -9.25 4.62 7.72
N LYS A 83 -9.48 4.69 6.40
CA LYS A 83 -10.34 3.73 5.68
C LYS A 83 -9.91 2.27 5.88
N ARG A 84 -8.61 1.99 5.79
CA ARG A 84 -8.10 0.62 5.96
C ARG A 84 -8.23 0.14 7.40
N CYS A 85 -8.02 1.03 8.37
CA CYS A 85 -8.24 0.69 9.78
C CYS A 85 -9.69 0.25 10.02
N LEU A 86 -10.66 1.01 9.50
CA LEU A 86 -12.09 0.69 9.63
C LEU A 86 -12.45 -0.64 8.96
N LEU A 87 -11.96 -0.89 7.74
CA LEU A 87 -12.20 -2.15 7.05
C LEU A 87 -11.59 -3.34 7.79
N LYS A 88 -10.37 -3.20 8.31
CA LYS A 88 -9.71 -4.28 9.08
C LYS A 88 -10.46 -4.57 10.37
N TYR A 89 -10.96 -3.53 11.03
CA TYR A 89 -11.80 -3.68 12.22
C TYR A 89 -13.12 -4.37 11.90
N LYS A 90 -13.77 -4.02 10.77
CA LYS A 90 -14.97 -4.72 10.28
C LYS A 90 -14.70 -6.21 10.03
N GLU A 91 -13.60 -6.55 9.35
CA GLU A 91 -13.21 -7.96 9.12
C GLU A 91 -13.09 -8.72 10.45
N ARG A 92 -12.46 -8.10 11.46
CA ARG A 92 -12.31 -8.68 12.80
C ARG A 92 -13.66 -8.93 13.46
N LEU A 93 -14.55 -7.93 13.45
CA LEU A 93 -15.90 -8.04 14.02
C LEU A 93 -16.72 -9.13 13.34
N LEU A 94 -16.62 -9.27 12.02
CA LEU A 94 -17.30 -10.34 11.29
C LEU A 94 -16.74 -11.73 11.65
N GLU A 95 -15.44 -11.84 11.86
CA GLU A 95 -14.82 -13.10 12.29
C GLU A 95 -15.23 -13.46 13.73
N GLU A 96 -15.36 -12.47 14.60
CA GLU A 96 -15.88 -12.62 15.97
C GLU A 96 -17.36 -13.05 15.96
N SER A 97 -18.20 -12.38 15.15
CA SER A 97 -19.60 -12.78 14.94
C SER A 97 -19.71 -14.23 14.47
N ARG A 98 -18.87 -14.64 13.51
CA ARG A 98 -18.88 -16.03 13.01
C ARG A 98 -18.57 -17.04 14.11
N LYS A 99 -17.60 -16.75 14.98
CA LYS A 99 -17.26 -17.62 16.12
C LYS A 99 -18.41 -17.71 17.12
N LEU A 100 -19.06 -16.58 17.43
CA LEU A 100 -20.23 -16.54 18.30
C LEU A 100 -21.42 -17.29 17.70
N GLU A 101 -21.65 -17.17 16.39
CA GLU A 101 -22.67 -17.93 15.67
C GLU A 101 -22.40 -19.44 15.69
N GLU A 102 -21.15 -19.85 15.51
CA GLU A 102 -20.74 -21.26 15.64
C GLU A 102 -20.99 -21.77 17.07
N GLN A 103 -20.62 -21.00 18.09
CA GLN A 103 -20.91 -21.32 19.50
C GLN A 103 -22.41 -21.39 19.78
N LEU A 104 -23.19 -20.45 19.26
CA LEU A 104 -24.63 -20.41 19.39
C LEU A 104 -25.28 -21.67 18.79
N LYS A 105 -24.84 -22.08 17.60
CA LYS A 105 -25.33 -23.28 16.92
C LYS A 105 -25.02 -24.55 17.71
N LYS A 106 -23.84 -24.65 18.32
CA LYS A 106 -23.50 -25.76 19.22
C LYS A 106 -24.41 -25.78 20.43
N ARG A 107 -24.53 -24.65 21.13
CA ARG A 107 -25.38 -24.52 22.33
C ARG A 107 -26.88 -24.73 22.11
N GLN A 108 -27.36 -24.52 20.88
CA GLN A 108 -28.75 -24.81 20.53
C GLN A 108 -29.01 -26.30 20.23
N LYS A 109 -27.99 -27.04 19.80
CA LYS A 109 -28.11 -28.45 19.43
C LYS A 109 -27.76 -29.38 20.59
N GLU A 110 -26.69 -29.05 21.30
CA GLU A 110 -26.10 -29.86 22.36
C GLU A 110 -26.69 -29.49 23.72
N ARG A 111 -26.80 -30.49 24.58
CA ARG A 111 -27.12 -30.31 26.00
C ARG A 111 -25.83 -30.19 26.78
N PHE A 112 -25.88 -29.37 27.83
CA PHE A 112 -24.75 -29.15 28.71
C PHE A 112 -25.14 -29.54 30.13
N TYR A 113 -24.18 -30.15 30.81
CA TYR A 113 -24.29 -30.57 32.18
C TYR A 113 -23.32 -29.76 33.04
N TYR A 114 -23.63 -29.60 34.31
CA TYR A 114 -22.91 -28.75 35.24
C TYR A 114 -22.73 -29.45 36.58
N SER A 115 -21.53 -29.35 37.13
CA SER A 115 -21.23 -29.80 38.49
C SER A 115 -21.23 -28.60 39.45
N PRO A 116 -22.18 -28.50 40.41
CA PRO A 116 -22.22 -27.39 41.37
C PRO A 116 -20.97 -27.28 42.25
N SER A 117 -20.32 -28.41 42.54
CA SER A 117 -19.19 -28.45 43.47
C SER A 117 -17.86 -28.06 42.83
N ALA A 118 -17.68 -28.33 41.53
CA ALA A 118 -16.47 -27.99 40.78
C ALA A 118 -16.60 -26.71 39.93
N ASP A 119 -17.82 -26.18 39.75
CA ASP A 119 -18.13 -25.07 38.83
C ASP A 119 -17.65 -25.35 37.39
N LEU A 120 -17.72 -26.62 36.97
CA LEU A 120 -17.31 -27.08 35.64
C LEU A 120 -18.53 -27.46 34.79
N GLU A 121 -18.43 -27.13 33.50
CA GLU A 121 -19.42 -27.45 32.48
C GLU A 121 -18.91 -28.59 31.59
N TYR A 122 -19.78 -29.57 31.36
CA TYR A 122 -19.49 -30.76 30.55
C TYR A 122 -20.49 -30.85 29.40
N THR A 123 -20.01 -31.29 28.24
CA THR A 123 -20.87 -31.64 27.10
C THR A 123 -21.61 -32.96 27.35
N GLU A 124 -22.67 -33.21 26.58
CA GLU A 124 -23.40 -34.49 26.65
C GLU A 124 -22.51 -35.71 26.36
N GLU A 125 -21.58 -35.60 25.41
CA GLU A 125 -20.64 -36.67 25.09
C GLU A 125 -19.69 -36.98 26.27
N GLU A 126 -19.17 -35.93 26.92
CA GLU A 126 -18.31 -36.07 28.10
C GLU A 126 -19.09 -36.61 29.31
N ALA A 127 -20.36 -36.20 29.46
CA ALA A 127 -21.22 -36.72 30.51
C ALA A 127 -21.48 -38.22 30.30
N ILE A 128 -21.77 -38.67 29.07
CA ILE A 128 -21.94 -40.09 28.75
C ILE A 128 -20.66 -40.88 29.02
N LEU A 129 -19.48 -40.33 28.66
CA LEU A 129 -18.20 -41.00 28.88
C LEU A 129 -17.89 -41.23 30.37
N ASN A 130 -18.38 -40.36 31.24
CA ASN A 130 -18.18 -40.41 32.68
C ASN A 130 -19.44 -40.88 33.44
N ASP A 131 -20.39 -41.53 32.77
CA ASP A 131 -21.65 -42.03 33.35
C ASP A 131 -22.45 -40.97 34.14
N TYR A 132 -22.41 -39.71 33.68
CA TYR A 132 -23.00 -38.53 34.31
C TYR A 132 -22.44 -38.21 35.71
N VAL A 133 -21.22 -38.64 36.00
CA VAL A 133 -20.51 -38.36 37.26
C VAL A 133 -19.32 -37.43 36.99
N CYS A 134 -19.13 -36.44 37.86
CA CYS A 134 -18.00 -35.53 37.77
C CYS A 134 -16.69 -36.27 38.15
N PRO A 135 -15.66 -36.26 37.28
CA PRO A 135 -14.40 -36.95 37.54
C PRO A 135 -13.58 -36.36 38.70
N GLU A 136 -13.84 -35.10 39.08
CA GLU A 136 -13.09 -34.43 40.16
C GLU A 136 -13.75 -34.62 41.54
N THR A 137 -15.08 -34.64 41.59
CA THR A 137 -15.84 -34.62 42.85
C THR A 137 -16.61 -35.91 43.12
N GLY A 138 -16.85 -36.74 42.09
CA GLY A 138 -17.67 -37.94 42.21
C GLY A 138 -19.18 -37.67 42.31
N GLU A 139 -19.62 -36.42 42.17
CA GLU A 139 -21.03 -36.04 42.22
C GLU A 139 -21.74 -36.20 40.88
N VAL A 140 -23.06 -36.42 40.92
CA VAL A 140 -23.89 -36.53 39.71
C VAL A 140 -24.07 -35.16 39.06
N LEU A 141 -23.81 -35.10 37.75
CA LEU A 141 -23.94 -33.89 36.97
C LEU A 141 -25.41 -33.47 36.79
N GLN A 142 -25.67 -32.17 36.85
CA GLN A 142 -27.01 -31.59 36.68
C GLN A 142 -27.17 -30.97 35.29
N LEU A 143 -28.38 -31.03 34.71
CA LEU A 143 -28.64 -30.38 33.42
C LEU A 143 -28.61 -28.86 33.57
N LYS A 144 -27.74 -28.19 32.80
CA LYS A 144 -27.62 -26.74 32.81
C LYS A 144 -28.69 -26.10 31.90
N ASN A 145 -29.28 -25.00 32.36
CA ASN A 145 -30.18 -24.22 31.51
C ASN A 145 -29.36 -23.32 30.57
N ASN A 146 -29.41 -23.64 29.27
CA ASN A 146 -28.65 -22.93 28.23
C ASN A 146 -29.33 -21.64 27.74
N LEU A 147 -30.62 -21.44 28.04
CA LEU A 147 -31.38 -20.26 27.60
C LEU A 147 -30.70 -18.92 27.93
N PRO A 148 -30.24 -18.63 29.16
CA PRO A 148 -29.60 -17.36 29.47
C PRO A 148 -28.29 -17.14 28.71
N GLU A 149 -27.51 -18.19 28.44
CA GLU A 149 -26.27 -18.07 27.69
C GLU A 149 -26.52 -17.85 26.19
N VAL A 150 -27.52 -18.55 25.64
CA VAL A 150 -27.97 -18.36 24.26
C VAL A 150 -28.46 -16.93 24.04
N GLU A 151 -29.19 -16.35 25.00
CA GLU A 151 -29.63 -14.96 24.93
C GLU A 151 -28.46 -13.97 25.01
N LYS A 152 -27.50 -14.20 25.90
CA LYS A 152 -26.27 -13.38 25.99
C LYS A 152 -25.52 -13.37 24.65
N ILE A 153 -25.25 -14.54 24.08
CA ILE A 153 -24.55 -14.66 22.79
C ILE A 153 -25.35 -13.98 21.67
N LYS A 154 -26.68 -14.15 21.63
CA LYS A 154 -27.54 -13.44 20.65
C LYS A 154 -27.45 -11.92 20.79
N ASN A 155 -27.41 -11.42 22.02
CA ASN A 155 -27.30 -9.98 22.27
C ASN A 155 -25.92 -9.46 21.87
N GLU A 156 -24.84 -10.21 22.12
CA GLU A 156 -23.49 -9.87 21.66
C GLU A 156 -23.41 -9.80 20.13
N ILE A 157 -23.98 -10.78 19.42
CA ILE A 157 -24.06 -10.76 17.95
C ILE A 157 -24.79 -9.50 17.45
N LYS A 158 -25.93 -9.15 18.05
CA LYS A 158 -26.68 -7.93 17.70
C LYS A 158 -25.87 -6.65 17.93
N GLU A 159 -25.09 -6.59 19.01
CA GLU A 159 -24.22 -5.43 19.27
C GLU A 159 -23.09 -5.33 18.23
N ILE A 160 -22.51 -6.47 17.82
CA ILE A 160 -21.52 -6.51 16.74
C ILE A 160 -22.14 -6.04 15.41
N GLU A 161 -23.33 -6.51 15.06
CA GLU A 161 -24.05 -6.10 13.85
C GLU A 161 -24.29 -4.58 13.82
N LYS A 162 -24.73 -4.00 14.94
CA LYS A 162 -24.88 -2.54 15.07
C LYS A 162 -23.56 -1.81 14.84
N GLN A 163 -22.46 -2.29 15.41
CA GLN A 163 -21.14 -1.69 15.22
C GLN A 163 -20.71 -1.75 13.75
N VAL A 164 -20.95 -2.87 13.06
CA VAL A 164 -20.64 -3.03 11.62
C VAL A 164 -21.42 -2.02 10.78
N LEU A 165 -22.71 -1.79 11.07
CA LEU A 165 -23.51 -0.80 10.36
C LEU A 165 -22.95 0.63 10.51
N VAL A 166 -22.54 1.01 11.73
CA VAL A 166 -21.92 2.33 11.97
C VAL A 166 -20.63 2.48 11.17
N ILE A 167 -19.80 1.42 11.12
CA ILE A 167 -18.55 1.43 10.36
C ILE A 167 -18.82 1.58 8.85
N ASP A 168 -19.85 0.94 8.32
CA ASP A 168 -20.19 1.03 6.89
C ASP A 168 -20.61 2.45 6.49
N VAL A 169 -21.37 3.14 7.35
CA VAL A 169 -21.68 4.57 7.16
C VAL A 169 -20.41 5.41 7.17
N ASP A 170 -19.52 5.22 8.14
CA ASP A 170 -18.24 5.94 8.24
C ASP A 170 -17.35 5.72 7.00
N VAL A 171 -17.28 4.48 6.50
CA VAL A 171 -16.50 4.13 5.31
C VAL A 171 -17.09 4.79 4.06
N ALA A 172 -18.42 4.79 3.90
CA ALA A 172 -19.09 5.44 2.77
C ALA A 172 -18.85 6.95 2.76
N GLU A 173 -18.88 7.61 3.92
CA GLU A 173 -18.54 9.03 4.03
C GLU A 173 -17.10 9.32 3.61
N ILE A 174 -16.14 8.48 4.03
CA ILE A 174 -14.73 8.63 3.67
C ILE A 174 -14.54 8.44 2.16
N GLU A 175 -15.19 7.45 1.57
CA GLU A 175 -15.16 7.22 0.12
C GLU A 175 -15.73 8.39 -0.67
N ALA A 176 -16.84 8.97 -0.20
CA ALA A 176 -17.43 10.16 -0.82
C ALA A 176 -16.50 11.38 -0.74
N LYS A 177 -15.83 11.58 0.40
CA LYS A 177 -14.83 12.65 0.58
C LYS A 177 -13.63 12.44 -0.34
N GLU A 178 -13.08 11.23 -0.40
CA GLU A 178 -11.98 10.89 -1.31
C GLU A 178 -12.37 11.04 -2.79
N GLY A 179 -13.59 10.63 -3.17
CA GLY A 179 -14.12 10.76 -4.52
C GLY A 179 -14.18 12.22 -4.96
N LYS A 180 -14.75 13.10 -4.13
CA LYS A 180 -14.81 14.55 -4.38
C LYS A 180 -13.41 15.16 -4.53
N VAL A 181 -12.45 14.76 -3.71
CA VAL A 181 -11.06 15.25 -3.79
C VAL A 181 -10.38 14.77 -5.06
N LYS A 182 -10.53 13.49 -5.43
CA LYS A 182 -9.97 12.92 -6.67
C LYS A 182 -10.57 13.60 -7.90
N GLU A 183 -11.86 13.88 -7.91
CA GLU A 183 -12.54 14.57 -9.00
C GLU A 183 -12.05 16.02 -9.16
N LYS A 184 -11.89 16.76 -8.05
CA LYS A 184 -11.31 18.11 -8.06
C LYS A 184 -9.89 18.11 -8.63
N ARG A 185 -9.03 17.19 -8.15
CA ARG A 185 -7.65 17.04 -8.67
C ARG A 185 -7.63 16.70 -10.16
N LEU A 186 -8.52 15.82 -10.62
CA LEU A 186 -8.63 15.47 -12.05
C LEU A 186 -9.08 16.66 -12.91
N LYS A 187 -10.03 17.47 -12.42
CA LYS A 187 -10.48 18.70 -13.08
C LYS A 187 -9.34 19.74 -13.16
N GLU A 188 -8.60 19.93 -12.07
CA GLU A 188 -7.42 20.82 -12.02
C GLU A 188 -6.30 20.35 -12.96
N GLU A 189 -5.98 19.06 -12.97
CA GLU A 189 -4.97 18.49 -13.86
C GLU A 189 -5.37 18.63 -15.34
N LYS A 190 -6.65 18.44 -15.67
CA LYS A 190 -7.17 18.67 -17.03
C LYS A 190 -7.03 20.15 -17.43
N LYS A 191 -7.38 21.09 -16.54
CA LYS A 191 -7.21 22.54 -16.77
C LYS A 191 -5.74 22.90 -16.98
N GLN A 192 -4.84 22.43 -16.13
CA GLN A 192 -3.39 22.67 -16.25
C GLN A 192 -2.84 22.11 -17.57
N LYS A 193 -3.23 20.89 -17.96
CA LYS A 193 -2.83 20.31 -19.26
C LYS A 193 -3.37 21.10 -20.45
N GLU A 194 -4.59 21.62 -20.37
CA GLU A 194 -5.16 22.44 -21.42
C GLU A 194 -4.45 23.80 -21.53
N GLU A 195 -4.16 24.45 -20.41
CA GLU A 195 -3.41 25.69 -20.33
C GLU A 195 -1.97 25.52 -20.87
N GLU A 196 -1.30 24.44 -20.48
CA GLU A 196 0.03 24.08 -20.99
C GLU A 196 0.00 23.87 -22.52
N ARG A 197 -1.04 23.20 -23.05
CA ARG A 197 -1.23 23.03 -24.51
C ARG A 197 -1.45 24.37 -25.21
N ARG A 198 -2.24 25.28 -24.63
CA ARG A 198 -2.47 26.64 -25.15
C ARG A 198 -1.17 27.45 -25.18
N LEU A 199 -0.41 27.44 -24.09
CA LEU A 199 0.90 28.11 -23.99
C LEU A 199 1.89 27.57 -25.03
N ARG A 200 1.98 26.24 -25.20
CA ARG A 200 2.81 25.60 -26.23
C ARG A 200 2.38 25.94 -27.65
N LYS A 201 1.08 26.18 -27.90
CA LYS A 201 0.59 26.61 -29.22
C LYS A 201 1.02 28.05 -29.51
N VAL A 202 0.82 28.96 -28.54
CA VAL A 202 1.23 30.37 -28.65
C VAL A 202 2.75 30.50 -28.84
N GLN A 203 3.55 29.70 -28.13
CA GLN A 203 5.01 29.68 -28.31
C GLN A 203 5.40 29.26 -29.74
N ARG A 204 4.80 28.18 -30.27
CA ARG A 204 5.03 27.73 -31.65
C ARG A 204 4.63 28.77 -32.68
N ASP A 205 3.50 29.44 -32.49
CA ASP A 205 3.03 30.48 -33.42
C ASP A 205 3.95 31.71 -33.40
N LYS A 206 4.45 32.10 -32.21
CA LYS A 206 5.46 33.16 -32.07
C LYS A 206 6.80 32.80 -32.74
N GLU A 207 7.26 31.55 -32.62
CA GLU A 207 8.48 31.07 -33.29
C GLU A 207 8.33 31.10 -34.81
N LYS A 208 7.22 30.58 -35.35
CA LYS A 208 6.90 30.66 -36.78
C LYS A 208 6.85 32.09 -37.30
N ALA A 209 6.24 33.02 -36.54
CA ALA A 209 6.19 34.43 -36.91
C ALA A 209 7.58 35.09 -36.91
N LYS A 210 8.46 34.74 -35.95
CA LYS A 210 9.86 35.20 -35.93
C LYS A 210 10.65 34.65 -37.13
N GLU A 211 10.45 33.39 -37.48
CA GLU A 211 11.09 32.75 -38.64
C GLU A 211 10.62 33.37 -39.97
N ALA A 212 9.32 33.61 -40.13
CA ALA A 212 8.76 34.31 -41.29
C ALA A 212 9.30 35.75 -41.44
N LYS A 213 9.48 36.48 -40.32
CA LYS A 213 10.11 37.81 -40.32
C LYS A 213 11.61 37.76 -40.68
N LYS A 214 12.33 36.69 -40.32
CA LYS A 214 13.72 36.46 -40.74
C LYS A 214 13.82 36.15 -42.23
N LEU A 215 12.90 35.36 -42.79
CA LEU A 215 12.84 35.04 -44.22
C LEU A 215 12.52 36.27 -45.09
N LYS A 216 11.69 37.21 -44.62
CA LYS A 216 11.37 38.46 -45.32
C LYS A 216 12.48 39.53 -45.27
N LYS A 217 13.53 39.37 -44.45
CA LYS A 217 14.66 40.32 -44.31
C LYS A 217 15.92 39.93 -45.12
N LYS A 218 15.85 38.94 -46.03
CA LYS A 218 16.96 38.68 -46.97
C LYS A 218 17.06 39.84 -47.97
N PRO A 219 18.24 40.48 -48.17
CA PRO A 219 18.40 41.57 -49.14
C PRO A 219 18.25 41.06 -50.57
N GLN A 220 17.60 41.86 -51.43
CA GLN A 220 17.56 41.66 -52.88
C GLN A 220 18.99 41.60 -53.46
N GLU A 221 19.26 40.56 -54.23
CA GLU A 221 20.49 40.36 -54.98
C GLU A 221 20.64 41.48 -56.03
N LYS A 222 21.57 42.42 -55.80
CA LYS A 222 21.95 43.42 -56.81
C LYS A 222 22.62 42.71 -57.99
N LYS A 223 22.01 42.80 -59.19
CA LYS A 223 22.60 42.43 -60.48
C LYS A 223 24.04 42.97 -60.57
N ARG A 224 25.03 42.07 -60.57
CA ARG A 224 26.43 42.40 -60.89
C ARG A 224 26.55 42.70 -62.38
N GLN A 225 26.88 43.95 -62.73
CA GLN A 225 27.37 44.32 -64.05
C GLN A 225 28.72 43.62 -64.30
N LYS A 226 28.86 43.00 -65.47
CA LYS A 226 30.10 42.39 -65.96
C LYS A 226 31.08 43.50 -66.36
N THR A 227 32.22 43.60 -65.67
CA THR A 227 33.41 44.26 -66.22
C THR A 227 34.46 43.21 -66.61
N LYS A 228 34.93 43.33 -67.85
CA LYS A 228 35.92 42.49 -68.51
C LYS A 228 37.35 42.93 -68.13
N GLY A 229 38.26 41.96 -68.07
CA GLY A 229 39.73 42.14 -68.06
C GLY A 229 40.36 41.75 -66.71
N LYS A 230 41.44 40.98 -66.60
CA LYS A 230 42.45 40.51 -67.55
C LYS A 230 43.05 39.21 -66.97
N LYS A 231 43.28 38.21 -67.83
CA LYS A 231 44.10 37.02 -67.53
C LYS A 231 45.53 37.42 -67.18
N LYS A 232 46.10 36.91 -66.07
CA LYS A 232 47.55 36.63 -65.98
C LYS A 232 47.83 35.35 -65.18
N LYS A 233 48.28 34.36 -65.97
CA LYS A 233 49.29 33.30 -65.79
C LYS A 233 49.41 32.52 -64.47
N ALA A 234 49.40 31.21 -64.68
CA ALA A 234 49.71 30.13 -63.77
C ALA A 234 51.17 30.16 -63.28
N GLY A 235 51.35 29.90 -61.99
CA GLY A 235 52.59 29.46 -61.36
C GLY A 235 52.32 28.16 -60.60
N LYS A 236 53.11 27.12 -60.90
CA LYS A 236 52.99 25.74 -60.44
C LYS A 236 53.87 25.52 -59.18
N LYS A 237 53.49 24.53 -58.35
CA LYS A 237 54.14 23.89 -57.18
C LYS A 237 53.49 24.30 -55.85
N THR A 238 53.10 23.41 -54.93
CA THR A 238 53.50 22.02 -54.64
C THR A 238 52.34 21.21 -54.04
N ILE A 239 52.36 19.90 -54.33
CA ILE A 239 51.52 18.84 -53.76
C ILE A 239 52.09 18.44 -52.39
N LYS A 240 51.25 18.39 -51.34
CA LYS A 240 51.41 17.42 -50.24
C LYS A 240 50.07 16.73 -49.95
N LYS A 241 50.10 15.42 -50.19
CA LYS A 241 49.07 14.41 -49.89
C LYS A 241 48.65 14.42 -48.42
N LYS A 242 47.37 14.13 -48.14
CA LYS A 242 46.98 13.02 -47.24
C LYS A 242 45.52 12.58 -47.48
N ASN A 243 45.44 11.42 -48.13
CA ASN A 243 44.40 10.41 -48.28
C ASN A 243 43.16 10.44 -47.35
N SER A 244 41.97 10.39 -47.96
CA SER A 244 40.89 9.42 -47.63
C SER A 244 41.28 8.02 -48.18
N PRO A 245 40.79 6.84 -47.71
CA PRO A 245 39.36 6.49 -47.55
C PRO A 245 39.09 5.55 -46.33
N LYS A 246 37.87 5.20 -45.91
CA LYS A 246 36.99 4.20 -46.55
C LYS A 246 35.66 4.06 -45.78
N HIS A 247 34.60 3.89 -46.55
CA HIS A 247 33.35 3.22 -46.18
C HIS A 247 33.56 1.77 -45.71
N LYS A 248 32.71 1.31 -44.77
CA LYS A 248 32.05 -0.02 -44.64
C LYS A 248 31.60 -0.18 -43.18
N ALA A 249 30.50 -0.83 -42.80
CA ALA A 249 29.40 -1.45 -43.52
C ALA A 249 28.26 -1.66 -42.51
N ILE A 250 27.04 -1.63 -43.03
CA ILE A 250 25.82 -2.13 -42.41
C ILE A 250 25.93 -3.66 -42.23
N LYS A 251 25.48 -4.19 -41.08
CA LYS A 251 24.82 -5.51 -41.05
C LYS A 251 23.68 -5.54 -40.01
N LYS A 252 22.48 -5.77 -40.55
CA LYS A 252 21.26 -6.25 -39.88
C LYS A 252 21.41 -7.72 -39.47
N HIS A 253 20.66 -8.16 -38.46
CA HIS A 253 19.77 -9.36 -38.39
C HIS A 253 19.53 -9.68 -36.90
N SER A 254 18.34 -9.49 -36.31
CA SER A 254 17.02 -10.16 -36.46
C SER A 254 16.82 -11.38 -35.55
N LYS A 255 15.78 -11.32 -34.71
CA LYS A 255 14.73 -12.34 -34.35
C LYS A 255 15.17 -13.83 -34.43
N LYS A 256 14.84 -14.76 -33.52
CA LYS A 256 13.64 -14.97 -32.67
C LYS A 256 13.83 -16.31 -31.91
N ASN A 257 12.96 -16.55 -30.92
CA ASN A 257 12.44 -17.85 -30.43
C ASN A 257 13.13 -18.61 -29.28
N SER A 258 12.43 -18.65 -28.14
CA SER A 258 12.28 -19.77 -27.19
C SER A 258 11.65 -21.02 -27.87
N PRO A 259 11.75 -22.29 -27.39
CA PRO A 259 11.09 -22.71 -26.13
C PRO A 259 11.63 -23.96 -25.34
N LYS A 260 11.25 -24.02 -24.05
CA LYS A 260 10.73 -25.16 -23.22
C LYS A 260 11.53 -26.45 -22.89
N HIS A 261 11.48 -26.79 -21.57
CA HIS A 261 11.42 -28.12 -20.89
C HIS A 261 12.62 -29.08 -21.07
N LYS A 262 13.06 -29.97 -20.15
CA LYS A 262 12.57 -30.71 -18.95
C LYS A 262 13.87 -31.18 -18.21
N ALA A 263 14.03 -31.02 -16.90
CA ALA A 263 13.70 -31.99 -15.82
C ALA A 263 14.77 -33.07 -15.49
N ILE A 264 15.02 -33.25 -14.18
CA ILE A 264 15.44 -34.48 -13.45
C ILE A 264 16.97 -34.79 -13.50
N LYS A 265 17.74 -35.15 -12.43
CA LYS A 265 17.52 -36.04 -11.26
C LYS A 265 18.62 -35.83 -10.16
N LYS A 266 18.18 -35.85 -8.89
CA LYS A 266 18.64 -36.59 -7.69
C LYS A 266 20.13 -36.74 -7.29
N PHE A 267 20.41 -36.56 -5.99
CA PHE A 267 20.87 -37.55 -4.95
C PHE A 267 21.45 -36.73 -3.76
N SER A 268 21.32 -37.03 -2.46
CA SER A 268 20.71 -38.12 -1.69
C SER A 268 20.57 -37.74 -0.19
N LYS A 269 19.60 -38.34 0.47
CA LYS A 269 19.45 -38.48 1.93
C LYS A 269 20.31 -39.66 2.43
N LYS A 270 20.87 -39.56 3.64
CA LYS A 270 21.15 -40.67 4.59
C LYS A 270 20.82 -40.11 5.99
N LYS A 271 19.70 -40.46 6.64
CA LYS A 271 19.32 -41.69 7.38
C LYS A 271 20.09 -41.89 8.70
N THR A 272 19.39 -41.55 9.78
CA THR A 272 19.35 -42.08 11.16
C THR A 272 20.31 -43.21 11.57
N MET A 273 20.87 -43.10 12.77
CA MET A 273 21.13 -44.24 13.67
C MET A 273 20.97 -43.81 15.14
N SER A 274 20.23 -44.63 15.88
CA SER A 274 20.05 -44.63 17.33
C SER A 274 21.23 -45.36 17.99
N LYS A 275 21.67 -44.90 19.18
CA LYS A 275 22.05 -45.72 20.37
C LYS A 275 22.89 -44.88 21.36
N LYS A 276 22.30 -44.52 22.50
CA LYS A 276 22.65 -44.99 23.85
C LYS A 276 21.83 -44.21 24.86
#